data_AF-A0AAD2A1B7-F1
#
_entry.id   AF-A0AAD2A1B7-F1
#
_cell.length_a   1.000
_cell.length_b   1.000
_cell.length_c   1.000
_cell.angle_alpha   90.00
_cell.angle_beta   90.00
_cell.angle_gamma   90.00
#
_symmetry.space_group_name_H-M   'P 1'
#
loop_
_entity.id
_entity.type
_entity.pdbx_description
1 polymer ?
#
loop_
_entity_poly.entity_id
_entity_poly.type
_entity_poly.pdbx_seq_one_letter_code
_entity_poly.pdbx_strand_id
1 'polypeptide(L)'
;MLLLFETPAGFALFKVLDEGKLSKVEDLWKEFSTADSARQVVKLKAFSKFENTSEALSAATLLIESKPSKGLRKFLRSHCESDILAVADSKLGNAIKEKLQIECVHNNAVMELMRGVRSHLTELISGLAAQDLAPMSLGLSHSLSRYKLKFSPDKVDTMIIQAISLLDDLDKELNTYAMRVREWYGWHFPELANIVQDNILYAKTVKLMGNRTNAAKLDFSEILPEEVEAELKEAAMISMGTEVSDLDLENIKDLCYQVLSLAEYRAQLFDYLKSRMNTIAPNLTALVGELVGARLIAHGGSLLNLAKQPGSTVQILGAEKALFRALKTKHATPKYGLIYHASLIGQAAPKHKGKISRSLAAKKITAIGVLPSSVRSEDISIAARGMIDNT
;
A
#
# COMPACT_ATOMS: atom_id res chain seq x y z
N MET A 1 -4.71 -24.30 44.19
CA MET A 1 -3.91 -23.75 43.07
C MET A 1 -4.80 -23.54 41.85
N LEU A 2 -4.68 -22.40 41.17
CA LEU A 2 -5.37 -22.11 39.90
C LEU A 2 -4.37 -22.10 38.75
N LEU A 3 -4.73 -22.69 37.61
CA LEU A 3 -3.93 -22.66 36.38
C LEU A 3 -4.53 -21.66 35.40
N LEU A 4 -3.74 -20.67 34.97
CA LEU A 4 -4.10 -19.78 33.89
C LEU A 4 -3.72 -20.44 32.55
N PHE A 5 -4.69 -20.66 31.68
CA PHE A 5 -4.47 -21.21 30.34
C PHE A 5 -4.94 -20.24 29.26
N GLU A 6 -4.05 -19.94 28.33
CA GLU A 6 -4.28 -18.96 27.26
C GLU A 6 -4.67 -19.69 25.97
N THR A 7 -5.80 -19.30 25.38
CA THR A 7 -6.29 -19.87 24.12
C THR A 7 -6.54 -18.77 23.10
N PRO A 8 -6.55 -19.08 21.79
CA PRO A 8 -6.94 -18.12 20.76
C PRO A 8 -8.35 -17.54 20.95
N ALA A 9 -9.22 -18.28 21.65
CA ALA A 9 -10.61 -17.89 21.90
C ALA A 9 -10.79 -17.08 23.19
N GLY A 10 -9.83 -17.07 24.11
CA GLY A 10 -10.00 -16.47 25.42
C GLY A 10 -9.03 -16.96 26.50
N PHE A 11 -9.28 -16.51 27.72
CA PHE A 11 -8.55 -16.93 28.92
C PHE A 11 -9.37 -17.96 29.70
N ALA A 12 -8.76 -19.10 30.03
CA ALA A 12 -9.35 -20.13 30.88
C ALA A 12 -8.64 -20.16 32.23
N LEU A 13 -9.43 -20.29 33.31
CA LEU A 13 -8.93 -20.58 34.65
C LEU A 13 -9.40 -21.96 35.05
N PHE A 14 -8.43 -22.82 35.36
CA PHE A 14 -8.66 -24.17 35.82
C PHE A 14 -8.29 -24.31 37.30
N LYS A 15 -9.15 -24.93 38.10
CA LYS A 15 -8.84 -25.29 39.48
C LYS A 15 -8.22 -26.68 39.50
N VAL A 16 -7.03 -26.79 40.07
CA VAL A 16 -6.38 -28.09 40.31
C VAL A 16 -6.98 -28.67 41.59
N LEU A 17 -7.53 -29.88 41.51
CA LEU A 17 -8.22 -30.54 42.63
C LEU A 17 -7.26 -31.37 43.47
N ASP A 18 -6.29 -32.04 42.83
CA ASP A 18 -5.32 -32.93 43.49
C ASP A 18 -3.90 -32.33 43.48
N GLU A 19 -3.57 -31.51 44.49
CA GLU A 19 -2.25 -30.90 44.59
C GLU A 19 -1.13 -31.90 44.96
N GLY A 20 -1.47 -33.00 45.64
CA GLY A 20 -0.50 -34.03 46.06
C GLY A 20 0.16 -34.78 44.89
N LYS A 21 -0.52 -34.88 43.74
CA LYS A 21 -0.03 -35.58 42.53
C LYS A 21 0.99 -34.75 41.73
N LEU A 22 1.10 -33.44 41.99
CA LEU A 22 2.07 -32.54 41.35
C LEU A 22 3.53 -32.81 41.76
N SER A 23 3.73 -33.59 42.84
CA SER A 23 5.06 -33.97 43.34
C SER A 23 5.80 -34.98 42.46
N LYS A 24 5.07 -35.79 41.67
CA LYS A 24 5.62 -36.78 40.74
C LYS A 24 5.45 -36.34 39.29
N VAL A 25 6.36 -35.48 38.84
CA VAL A 25 6.31 -34.87 37.50
C VAL A 25 6.39 -35.92 36.38
N GLU A 26 7.12 -37.02 36.57
CA GLU A 26 7.36 -38.05 35.55
C GLU A 26 6.12 -38.90 35.20
N ASP A 27 5.18 -39.03 36.13
CA ASP A 27 3.96 -39.84 35.95
C ASP A 27 2.72 -39.00 35.57
N LEU A 28 2.83 -37.67 35.61
CA LEU A 28 1.69 -36.77 35.48
C LEU A 28 0.96 -36.94 34.13
N TRP A 29 1.69 -37.26 33.06
CA TRP A 29 1.11 -37.49 31.73
C TRP A 29 0.11 -38.66 31.70
N LYS A 30 0.29 -39.69 32.55
CA LYS A 30 -0.57 -40.87 32.59
C LYS A 30 -1.99 -40.50 33.01
N GLU A 31 -2.10 -39.55 33.95
CA GLU A 31 -3.37 -39.01 34.46
C GLU A 31 -4.12 -38.16 33.42
N PHE A 32 -3.45 -37.74 32.34
CA PHE A 32 -4.05 -37.04 31.21
C PHE A 32 -4.20 -37.95 29.98
N SER A 33 -4.23 -39.28 30.14
CA SER A 33 -4.44 -40.21 29.01
C SER A 33 -5.90 -40.20 28.53
N THR A 34 -6.87 -40.04 29.43
CA THR A 34 -8.30 -39.96 29.10
C THR A 34 -8.89 -38.65 29.61
N ALA A 35 -9.98 -38.20 28.99
CA ALA A 35 -10.63 -36.95 29.38
C ALA A 35 -11.31 -37.03 30.76
N ASP A 36 -11.80 -38.22 31.13
CA ASP A 36 -12.42 -38.43 32.44
C ASP A 36 -11.37 -38.39 33.57
N SER A 37 -10.16 -38.93 33.35
CA SER A 37 -9.06 -38.79 34.32
C SER A 37 -8.58 -37.34 34.40
N ALA A 38 -8.51 -36.63 33.26
CA ALA A 38 -8.16 -35.21 33.24
C ALA A 38 -9.15 -34.34 34.05
N ARG A 39 -10.45 -34.65 34.01
CA ARG A 39 -11.50 -33.95 34.79
C ARG A 39 -11.38 -34.16 36.29
N GLN A 40 -10.79 -35.28 36.73
CA GLN A 40 -10.52 -35.54 38.15
C GLN A 40 -9.35 -34.69 38.66
N VAL A 41 -8.34 -34.46 37.81
CA VAL A 41 -7.18 -33.64 38.17
C VAL A 41 -7.49 -32.14 38.08
N VAL A 42 -8.23 -31.73 37.04
CA VAL A 42 -8.41 -30.32 36.67
C VAL A 42 -9.87 -30.04 36.32
N LYS A 43 -10.45 -29.02 36.95
CA LYS A 43 -11.82 -28.56 36.66
C LYS A 43 -11.85 -27.11 36.19
N LEU A 44 -12.59 -26.81 35.13
CA LEU A 44 -12.79 -25.43 34.67
C LEU A 44 -13.51 -24.62 35.76
N LYS A 45 -12.90 -23.51 36.19
CA LYS A 45 -13.50 -22.56 37.14
C LYS A 45 -14.21 -21.43 36.41
N ALA A 46 -13.53 -20.83 35.43
CA ALA A 46 -14.07 -19.74 34.64
C ALA A 46 -13.43 -19.69 33.25
N PHE A 47 -14.19 -19.23 32.25
CA PHE A 47 -13.70 -19.00 30.90
C PHE A 47 -14.14 -17.60 30.42
N SER A 48 -13.18 -16.77 30.07
CA SER A 48 -13.40 -15.44 29.48
C SER A 48 -13.17 -15.52 27.99
N LYS A 49 -14.25 -15.63 27.21
CA LYS A 49 -14.21 -15.61 25.75
C LYS A 49 -13.93 -14.19 25.25
N PHE A 50 -13.10 -14.05 24.21
CA PHE A 50 -12.95 -12.79 23.49
C PHE A 50 -14.17 -12.54 22.61
N GLU A 51 -14.70 -11.32 22.64
CA GLU A 51 -15.85 -10.96 21.80
C GLU A 51 -15.41 -10.68 20.36
N ASN A 52 -14.25 -10.06 20.19
CA ASN A 52 -13.76 -9.56 18.91
C ASN A 52 -12.31 -9.96 18.61
N THR A 53 -11.97 -10.09 17.33
CA THR A 53 -10.60 -10.37 16.86
C THR A 53 -9.59 -9.28 17.24
N SER A 54 -10.03 -8.02 17.33
CA SER A 54 -9.21 -6.90 17.78
C SER A 54 -8.78 -7.05 19.24
N GLU A 55 -9.69 -7.49 20.11
CA GLU A 55 -9.39 -7.74 21.51
C GLU A 55 -8.39 -8.90 21.64
N ALA A 56 -8.65 -10.00 20.94
CA ALA A 56 -7.75 -11.16 20.89
C ALA A 56 -6.33 -10.77 20.40
N LEU A 57 -6.24 -9.94 19.35
CA LEU A 57 -4.95 -9.44 18.85
C LEU A 57 -4.24 -8.55 19.88
N SER A 58 -4.97 -7.64 20.53
CA SER A 58 -4.39 -6.76 21.56
C SER A 58 -3.88 -7.56 22.76
N ALA A 59 -4.62 -8.59 23.17
CA ALA A 59 -4.24 -9.50 24.23
C ALA A 59 -3.00 -10.31 23.83
N ALA A 60 -3.01 -10.94 22.64
CA ALA A 60 -1.88 -11.71 22.13
C ALA A 60 -0.61 -10.87 21.95
N THR A 61 -0.73 -9.61 21.50
CA THR A 61 0.42 -8.70 21.37
C THR A 61 1.03 -8.38 22.73
N LEU A 62 0.20 -8.10 23.75
CA LEU A 62 0.68 -7.84 25.11
C LEU A 62 1.27 -9.08 25.77
N LEU A 63 0.71 -10.27 25.50
CA LEU A 63 1.24 -11.54 25.97
C LEU A 63 2.63 -11.84 25.40
N ILE A 64 2.90 -11.50 24.14
CA ILE A 64 4.24 -11.62 23.52
C ILE A 64 5.26 -10.72 24.22
N GLU A 65 4.82 -9.57 24.74
CA GLU A 65 5.65 -8.67 25.56
C GLU A 65 5.65 -9.07 27.05
N SER A 66 5.06 -10.21 27.42
CA SER A 66 4.87 -10.70 28.79
C SER A 66 4.15 -9.69 29.71
N LYS A 67 3.21 -8.90 29.16
CA LYS A 67 2.41 -7.91 29.90
C LYS A 67 0.93 -8.35 29.99
N PRO A 68 0.27 -8.24 31.15
CA PRO A 68 -1.14 -8.60 31.26
C PRO A 68 -2.05 -7.54 30.62
N SER A 69 -2.99 -8.01 29.78
CA SER A 69 -4.00 -7.15 29.13
C SER A 69 -5.01 -6.57 30.13
N LYS A 70 -5.80 -5.56 29.72
CA LYS A 70 -6.88 -5.02 30.57
C LYS A 70 -7.94 -6.09 30.88
N GLY A 71 -8.33 -6.88 29.88
CA GLY A 71 -9.27 -8.00 30.03
C GLY A 71 -8.75 -9.06 31.00
N LEU A 72 -7.49 -9.48 30.85
CA LEU A 72 -6.86 -10.46 31.74
C LEU A 72 -6.83 -9.97 33.20
N ARG A 73 -6.50 -8.69 33.42
CA ARG A 73 -6.51 -8.10 34.77
C ARG A 73 -7.90 -8.11 35.41
N LYS A 74 -8.94 -7.76 34.66
CA LYS A 74 -10.33 -7.79 35.15
C LYS A 74 -10.74 -9.23 35.49
N PHE A 75 -10.40 -10.18 34.62
CA PHE A 75 -10.73 -11.59 34.77
C PHE A 75 -10.05 -12.25 35.98
N LEU A 76 -8.77 -11.94 36.23
CA LEU A 76 -8.05 -12.46 37.40
C LEU A 76 -8.58 -11.86 38.71
N ARG A 77 -8.87 -10.55 38.76
CA ARG A 77 -9.44 -9.92 39.97
C ARG A 77 -10.78 -10.51 40.38
N SER A 78 -11.62 -10.93 39.44
CA SER A 78 -12.95 -11.46 39.76
C SER A 78 -12.97 -12.93 40.16
N HIS A 79 -11.87 -13.69 39.92
CA HIS A 79 -11.86 -15.13 40.12
C HIS A 79 -10.70 -15.65 41.00
N CYS A 80 -9.71 -14.81 41.32
CA CYS A 80 -8.58 -15.14 42.19
C CYS A 80 -8.67 -14.31 43.48
N GLU A 81 -9.26 -14.87 44.54
CA GLU A 81 -9.44 -14.15 45.81
C GLU A 81 -8.28 -14.36 46.80
N SER A 82 -7.51 -15.45 46.68
CA SER A 82 -6.27 -15.68 47.45
C SER A 82 -5.53 -16.98 47.05
N ASP A 83 -5.84 -17.56 45.89
CA ASP A 83 -5.23 -18.81 45.42
C ASP A 83 -3.89 -18.55 44.71
N ILE A 84 -2.94 -19.47 44.87
CA ILE A 84 -1.68 -19.48 44.10
C ILE A 84 -1.99 -19.72 42.61
N LEU A 85 -1.47 -18.85 41.74
CA LEU A 85 -1.67 -18.88 40.29
C LEU A 85 -0.49 -19.54 39.56
N ALA A 86 -0.74 -20.66 38.89
CA ALA A 86 0.19 -21.30 37.99
C ALA A 86 0.17 -20.63 36.61
N VAL A 87 1.33 -20.16 36.15
CA VAL A 87 1.53 -19.46 34.86
C VAL A 87 2.69 -20.09 34.11
N ALA A 88 2.61 -20.19 32.78
CA ALA A 88 3.64 -20.81 31.95
C ALA A 88 4.92 -19.95 31.84
N ASP A 89 4.76 -18.65 31.58
CA ASP A 89 5.88 -17.71 31.45
C ASP A 89 6.20 -17.05 32.80
N SER A 90 7.47 -17.16 33.21
CA SER A 90 7.97 -16.55 34.45
C SER A 90 7.90 -15.02 34.42
N LYS A 91 8.11 -14.39 33.26
CA LYS A 91 8.04 -12.92 33.11
C LYS A 91 6.60 -12.42 33.26
N LEU A 92 5.64 -13.12 32.64
CA LEU A 92 4.23 -12.81 32.79
C LEU A 92 3.78 -13.00 34.25
N GLY A 93 4.24 -14.07 34.90
CA GLY A 93 3.99 -14.31 36.33
C GLY A 93 4.51 -13.17 37.22
N ASN A 94 5.72 -12.68 36.98
CA ASN A 94 6.27 -11.52 37.69
C ASN A 94 5.44 -10.25 37.45
N ALA A 95 5.06 -9.98 36.20
CA ALA A 95 4.23 -8.82 35.86
C ALA A 95 2.82 -8.87 36.46
N ILE A 96 2.26 -10.07 36.64
CA ILE A 96 0.99 -10.30 37.35
C ILE A 96 1.18 -10.08 38.85
N LYS A 97 2.25 -10.64 39.45
CA LYS A 97 2.58 -10.48 40.87
C LYS A 97 2.74 -9.01 41.24
N GLU A 98 3.48 -8.23 40.44
CA GLU A 98 3.67 -6.79 40.66
C GLU A 98 2.37 -5.98 40.57
N LYS A 99 1.48 -6.29 39.62
CA LYS A 99 0.29 -5.47 39.33
C LYS A 99 -0.98 -5.88 40.07
N LEU A 100 -1.11 -7.15 40.41
CA LEU A 100 -2.31 -7.75 40.98
C LEU A 100 -2.08 -8.30 42.40
N GLN A 101 -0.83 -8.33 42.88
CA GLN A 101 -0.47 -8.87 44.20
C GLN A 101 -0.90 -10.35 44.39
N ILE A 102 -1.01 -11.11 43.29
CA ILE A 102 -1.31 -12.54 43.31
C ILE A 102 0.00 -13.33 43.28
N GLU A 103 0.14 -14.30 44.18
CA GLU A 103 1.30 -15.20 44.16
C GLU A 103 1.26 -16.10 42.91
N CYS A 104 2.32 -16.04 42.12
CA CYS A 104 2.45 -16.81 40.88
C CYS A 104 3.55 -17.87 41.01
N VAL A 105 3.28 -19.10 40.55
CA VAL A 105 4.23 -20.21 40.51
C VAL A 105 4.51 -20.59 39.06
N HIS A 106 5.80 -20.73 38.73
CA HIS A 106 6.28 -21.36 37.51
C HIS A 106 7.16 -22.55 37.92
N ASN A 107 6.91 -23.74 37.38
CA ASN A 107 7.77 -24.91 37.58
C ASN A 107 7.52 -25.93 36.45
N ASN A 108 8.34 -26.98 36.38
CA ASN A 108 8.18 -28.04 35.38
C ASN A 108 6.84 -28.80 35.52
N ALA A 109 6.32 -28.92 36.75
CA ALA A 109 5.02 -29.55 37.00
C ALA A 109 3.87 -28.77 36.35
N VAL A 110 3.90 -27.44 36.39
CA VAL A 110 2.93 -26.54 35.74
C VAL A 110 3.00 -26.68 34.23
N MET A 111 4.19 -26.87 33.65
CA MET A 111 4.34 -27.08 32.20
C MET A 111 3.75 -28.41 31.75
N GLU A 112 3.96 -29.50 32.50
CA GLU A 112 3.33 -30.79 32.21
C GLU A 112 1.81 -30.76 32.43
N LEU A 113 1.34 -30.06 33.46
CA LEU A 113 -0.09 -29.83 33.67
C LEU A 113 -0.71 -29.05 32.50
N MET A 114 -0.04 -28.00 32.00
CA MET A 114 -0.48 -27.26 30.82
C MET A 114 -0.51 -28.13 29.56
N ARG A 115 0.44 -29.07 29.43
CA ARG A 115 0.47 -30.02 28.31
C ARG A 115 -0.72 -30.96 28.35
N GLY A 116 -1.05 -31.50 29.52
CA GLY A 116 -2.24 -32.35 29.72
C GLY A 116 -3.56 -31.62 29.52
N VAL A 117 -3.66 -30.36 29.94
CA VAL A 117 -4.84 -29.52 29.65
C VAL A 117 -4.96 -29.22 28.15
N ARG A 118 -3.84 -29.03 27.45
CA ARG A 118 -3.82 -28.76 26.01
C ARG A 118 -4.31 -29.96 25.18
N SER A 119 -3.99 -31.19 25.58
CA SER A 119 -4.42 -32.39 24.85
C SER A 119 -5.94 -32.60 24.92
N HIS A 120 -6.57 -32.20 26.03
CA HIS A 120 -8.02 -32.38 26.27
C HIS A 120 -8.80 -31.06 26.28
N LEU A 121 -8.26 -30.00 25.68
CA LEU A 121 -8.80 -28.64 25.78
C LEU A 121 -10.27 -28.54 25.33
N THR A 122 -10.63 -29.24 24.25
CA THR A 122 -11.96 -29.25 23.65
C THR A 122 -13.00 -29.93 24.53
N GLU A 123 -12.58 -30.85 25.40
CA GLU A 123 -13.48 -31.59 26.29
C GLU A 123 -13.56 -30.97 27.69
N LEU A 124 -12.56 -30.16 28.05
CA LEU A 124 -12.46 -29.44 29.32
C LEU A 124 -13.15 -28.06 29.29
N ILE A 125 -13.27 -27.44 28.12
CA ILE A 125 -13.96 -26.16 27.95
C ILE A 125 -15.33 -26.40 27.29
N SER A 126 -16.40 -26.25 28.07
CA SER A 126 -17.76 -26.34 27.54
C SER A 126 -18.05 -25.16 26.60
N GLY A 127 -18.59 -25.45 25.40
CA GLY A 127 -18.99 -24.42 24.43
C GLY A 127 -17.91 -23.99 23.44
N LEU A 128 -16.78 -24.70 23.36
CA LEU A 128 -15.76 -24.52 22.32
C LEU A 128 -15.65 -25.79 21.48
N ALA A 129 -16.23 -25.78 20.28
CA ALA A 129 -16.09 -26.90 19.36
C ALA A 129 -14.65 -26.98 18.81
N ALA A 130 -14.13 -28.19 18.63
CA ALA A 130 -12.81 -28.41 18.02
C ALA A 130 -12.71 -27.76 16.62
N GLN A 131 -13.84 -27.69 15.90
CA GLN A 131 -13.94 -27.10 14.58
C GLN A 131 -13.77 -25.58 14.58
N ASP A 132 -14.08 -24.88 15.68
CA ASP A 132 -14.01 -23.42 15.76
C ASP A 132 -12.62 -22.92 16.17
N LEU A 133 -11.85 -23.73 16.89
CA LEU A 133 -10.56 -23.34 17.43
C LEU A 133 -9.49 -23.18 16.34
N ALA A 134 -9.52 -24.02 15.30
CA ALA A 134 -8.58 -23.93 14.18
C ALA A 134 -8.76 -22.65 13.35
N PRO A 135 -9.97 -22.26 12.90
CA PRO A 135 -10.22 -20.97 12.26
C PRO A 135 -9.85 -19.77 13.15
N MET A 136 -10.16 -19.80 14.45
CA MET A 136 -9.79 -18.72 15.37
C MET A 136 -8.26 -18.57 15.50
N SER A 137 -7.55 -19.68 15.63
CA SER A 137 -6.08 -19.70 15.66
C SER A 137 -5.47 -19.15 14.37
N LEU A 138 -6.01 -19.55 13.21
CA LEU A 138 -5.56 -19.06 11.90
C LEU A 138 -5.81 -17.55 11.76
N GLY A 139 -7.00 -17.07 12.11
CA GLY A 139 -7.36 -15.65 12.05
C GLY A 139 -6.50 -14.77 12.95
N LEU A 140 -6.24 -15.23 14.18
CA LEU A 140 -5.34 -14.54 15.11
C LEU A 140 -3.89 -14.54 14.59
N SER A 141 -3.43 -15.68 14.06
CA SER A 141 -2.08 -15.81 13.51
C SER A 141 -1.85 -14.88 12.31
N HIS A 142 -2.80 -14.80 11.38
CA HIS A 142 -2.74 -13.86 10.26
C HIS A 142 -2.72 -12.41 10.74
N SER A 143 -3.57 -12.06 11.69
CA SER A 143 -3.68 -10.70 12.19
C SER A 143 -2.42 -10.28 12.96
N LEU A 144 -1.87 -11.18 13.78
CA LEU A 144 -0.61 -10.96 14.49
C LEU A 144 0.57 -10.84 13.52
N SER A 145 0.59 -11.67 12.48
CA SER A 145 1.62 -11.61 11.44
C SER A 145 1.57 -10.28 10.70
N ARG A 146 0.37 -9.80 10.34
CA ARG A 146 0.18 -8.45 9.76
C ARG A 146 0.61 -7.34 10.71
N TYR A 147 0.33 -7.48 12.01
CA TYR A 147 0.75 -6.51 13.03
C TYR A 147 2.28 -6.47 13.19
N LYS A 148 2.96 -7.62 13.17
CA LYS A 148 4.42 -7.67 13.22
C LYS A 148 5.05 -7.18 11.92
N LEU A 149 4.46 -7.55 10.77
CA LEU A 149 4.84 -7.11 9.43
C LEU A 149 4.24 -5.75 9.09
N LYS A 150 4.09 -4.85 10.08
CA LYS A 150 3.30 -3.60 10.07
C LYS A 150 3.54 -2.65 8.88
N PHE A 151 4.52 -2.94 8.03
CA PHE A 151 4.64 -2.40 6.69
C PHE A 151 5.33 -3.45 5.81
N SER A 152 4.59 -4.15 4.94
CA SER A 152 5.22 -4.83 3.82
C SER A 152 5.28 -3.80 2.68
N PRO A 153 6.46 -3.22 2.39
CA PRO A 153 6.60 -2.24 1.31
C PRO A 153 6.14 -2.79 -0.04
N ASP A 154 6.25 -4.11 -0.25
CA ASP A 154 5.86 -4.78 -1.49
C ASP A 154 4.39 -4.53 -1.91
N LYS A 155 3.46 -4.46 -0.94
CA LYS A 155 2.04 -4.20 -1.24
C LYS A 155 1.77 -2.73 -1.57
N VAL A 156 2.60 -1.83 -1.05
CA VAL A 156 2.42 -0.39 -1.26
C VAL A 156 2.96 -0.01 -2.63
N ASP A 157 4.07 -0.61 -3.06
CA ASP A 157 4.66 -0.41 -4.39
C ASP A 157 3.71 -0.83 -5.52
N THR A 158 2.96 -1.91 -5.32
CA THR A 158 2.00 -2.41 -6.31
C THR A 158 0.98 -1.34 -6.71
N MET A 159 0.55 -0.50 -5.76
CA MET A 159 -0.39 0.59 -6.05
C MET A 159 0.23 1.69 -6.91
N ILE A 160 1.54 1.99 -6.76
CA ILE A 160 2.25 2.93 -7.64
C ILE A 160 2.23 2.40 -9.07
N ILE A 161 2.52 1.11 -9.25
CA ILE A 161 2.59 0.47 -10.57
C ILE A 161 1.23 0.56 -11.28
N GLN A 162 0.15 0.26 -10.57
CA GLN A 162 -1.20 0.39 -11.13
C GLN A 162 -1.54 1.85 -11.46
N ALA A 163 -1.18 2.80 -10.59
CA ALA A 163 -1.47 4.22 -10.82
C ALA A 163 -0.72 4.79 -12.04
N ILE A 164 0.55 4.44 -12.26
CA ILE A 164 1.29 4.94 -13.42
C ILE A 164 0.82 4.28 -14.73
N SER A 165 0.49 2.98 -14.71
CA SER A 165 -0.09 2.31 -15.88
C SER A 165 -1.43 2.94 -16.26
N LEU A 166 -2.31 3.19 -15.28
CA LEU A 166 -3.57 3.88 -15.52
C LEU A 166 -3.37 5.30 -16.06
N LEU A 167 -2.35 6.03 -15.58
CA LEU A 167 -2.05 7.37 -16.07
C LEU A 167 -1.59 7.35 -17.55
N ASP A 168 -0.74 6.39 -17.93
CA ASP A 168 -0.31 6.23 -19.32
C ASP A 168 -1.49 5.78 -20.23
N ASP A 169 -2.40 4.93 -19.73
CA ASP A 169 -3.61 4.53 -20.45
C ASP A 169 -4.59 5.71 -20.64
N LEU A 170 -4.82 6.50 -19.57
CA LEU A 170 -5.65 7.70 -19.62
C LEU A 170 -5.11 8.72 -20.63
N ASP A 171 -3.80 8.94 -20.71
CA ASP A 171 -3.21 9.87 -21.68
C ASP A 171 -3.50 9.43 -23.13
N LYS A 172 -3.47 8.12 -23.40
CA LYS A 172 -3.78 7.56 -24.72
C LYS A 172 -5.26 7.64 -25.06
N GLU A 173 -6.13 7.32 -24.11
CA GLU A 173 -7.58 7.39 -24.27
C GLU A 173 -8.04 8.84 -24.42
N LEU A 174 -7.55 9.76 -23.59
CA LEU A 174 -7.85 11.18 -23.67
C LEU A 174 -7.50 11.74 -25.05
N ASN A 175 -6.33 11.40 -25.60
CA ASN A 175 -5.97 11.85 -26.94
C ASN A 175 -6.89 11.25 -28.02
N THR A 176 -7.29 9.99 -27.87
CA THR A 176 -8.19 9.32 -28.81
C THR A 176 -9.59 9.94 -28.78
N TYR A 177 -10.14 10.20 -27.60
CA TYR A 177 -11.43 10.86 -27.43
C TYR A 177 -11.38 12.33 -27.88
N ALA A 178 -10.29 13.05 -27.62
CA ALA A 178 -10.12 14.41 -28.09
C ALA A 178 -10.08 14.50 -29.63
N MET A 179 -9.35 13.59 -30.30
CA MET A 179 -9.36 13.52 -31.76
C MET A 179 -10.76 13.17 -32.29
N ARG A 180 -11.51 12.30 -31.60
CA ARG A 180 -12.90 11.99 -31.96
C ARG A 180 -13.81 13.22 -31.85
N VAL A 181 -13.68 14.01 -30.79
CA VAL A 181 -14.43 15.27 -30.61
C VAL A 181 -14.13 16.25 -31.74
N ARG A 182 -12.85 16.37 -32.15
CA ARG A 182 -12.44 17.24 -33.27
C ARG A 182 -13.01 16.81 -34.60
N GLU A 183 -12.95 15.52 -34.91
CA GLU A 183 -13.52 15.00 -36.17
C GLU A 183 -15.05 15.13 -36.18
N TRP A 184 -15.71 14.89 -35.05
CA TRP A 184 -17.17 14.93 -34.96
C TRP A 184 -17.70 16.36 -35.05
N TYR A 185 -17.14 17.28 -34.27
CA TYR A 185 -17.54 18.69 -34.32
C TYR A 185 -17.00 19.42 -35.56
N GLY A 186 -15.95 18.90 -36.19
CA GLY A 186 -15.37 19.43 -37.43
C GLY A 186 -16.35 19.44 -38.62
N TRP A 187 -17.40 18.61 -38.61
CA TRP A 187 -18.49 18.71 -39.59
C TRP A 187 -19.29 20.00 -39.43
N HIS A 188 -19.46 20.48 -38.19
CA HIS A 188 -20.17 21.72 -37.89
C HIS A 188 -19.29 22.96 -38.01
N PHE A 189 -18.05 22.87 -37.52
CA PHE A 189 -17.10 23.99 -37.53
C PHE A 189 -15.66 23.51 -37.75
N PRO A 190 -15.26 23.28 -39.01
CA PRO A 190 -13.95 22.71 -39.36
C PRO A 190 -12.78 23.66 -39.04
N GLU A 191 -12.99 24.97 -39.14
CA GLU A 191 -11.94 25.97 -38.94
C GLU A 191 -11.44 26.01 -37.48
N LEU A 192 -12.30 25.64 -36.51
CA LEU A 192 -11.96 25.60 -35.09
C LEU A 192 -10.76 24.70 -34.78
N ALA A 193 -10.61 23.60 -35.52
CA ALA A 193 -9.52 22.64 -35.29
C ALA A 193 -8.15 23.23 -35.64
N ASN A 194 -8.11 24.18 -36.58
CA ASN A 194 -6.88 24.88 -36.97
C ASN A 194 -6.54 26.02 -36.01
N ILE A 195 -7.57 26.70 -35.49
CA ILE A 195 -7.42 27.83 -34.55
C ILE A 195 -6.98 27.32 -33.17
N VAL A 196 -7.67 26.31 -32.63
CA VAL A 196 -7.39 25.79 -31.27
C VAL A 196 -6.66 24.44 -31.34
N GLN A 197 -5.33 24.51 -31.25
CA GLN A 197 -4.45 23.32 -31.29
C GLN A 197 -4.46 22.48 -30.02
N ASP A 198 -4.86 23.02 -28.87
CA ASP A 198 -4.99 22.26 -27.62
C ASP A 198 -6.33 21.51 -27.59
N ASN A 199 -6.25 20.19 -27.40
CA ASN A 199 -7.38 19.28 -27.30
C ASN A 199 -8.34 19.61 -26.16
N ILE A 200 -7.80 20.02 -25.00
CA ILE A 200 -8.60 20.29 -23.80
C ILE A 200 -9.32 21.63 -23.96
N LEU A 201 -8.62 22.66 -24.44
CA LEU A 201 -9.23 23.95 -24.74
C LEU A 201 -10.31 23.81 -25.82
N TYR A 202 -10.04 23.02 -26.86
CA TYR A 202 -11.03 22.73 -27.90
C TYR A 202 -12.33 22.15 -27.30
N ALA A 203 -12.24 21.13 -26.45
CA ALA A 203 -13.41 20.55 -25.79
C ALA A 203 -14.16 21.55 -24.88
N LYS A 204 -13.44 22.44 -24.18
CA LYS A 204 -14.05 23.52 -23.37
C LYS A 204 -14.80 24.52 -24.24
N THR A 205 -14.20 24.94 -25.35
CA THR A 205 -14.80 25.90 -26.30
C THR A 205 -16.06 25.32 -26.94
N VAL A 206 -16.01 24.07 -27.42
CA VAL A 206 -17.17 23.39 -28.02
C VAL A 206 -18.32 23.26 -27.00
N LYS A 207 -17.99 22.91 -25.74
CA LYS A 207 -18.98 22.80 -24.66
C LYS A 207 -19.73 24.12 -24.42
N LEU A 208 -19.00 25.25 -24.40
CA LEU A 208 -19.58 26.58 -24.16
C LEU A 208 -20.33 27.12 -25.38
N MET A 209 -19.75 27.00 -26.56
CA MET A 209 -20.30 27.55 -27.80
C MET A 209 -21.55 26.80 -28.25
N GLY A 210 -21.49 25.47 -28.29
CA GLY A 210 -22.52 24.64 -28.90
C GLY A 210 -22.67 24.95 -30.39
N ASN A 211 -23.66 25.78 -30.76
CA ASN A 211 -23.93 26.19 -32.14
C ASN A 211 -23.10 27.42 -32.53
N ARG A 212 -22.65 27.48 -33.78
CA ARG A 212 -21.91 28.63 -34.35
C ARG A 212 -22.58 30.00 -34.15
N THR A 213 -23.92 30.03 -34.15
CA THR A 213 -24.71 31.26 -33.97
C THR A 213 -24.56 31.87 -32.57
N ASN A 214 -24.22 31.05 -31.59
CA ASN A 214 -23.99 31.50 -30.21
C ASN A 214 -22.56 32.01 -30.00
N ALA A 215 -21.63 31.74 -30.92
CA ALA A 215 -20.24 32.19 -30.83
C ALA A 215 -20.12 33.72 -30.77
N ALA A 216 -21.01 34.46 -31.45
CA ALA A 216 -21.01 35.92 -31.45
C ALA A 216 -21.54 36.53 -30.14
N LYS A 217 -22.32 35.77 -29.35
CA LYS A 217 -22.99 36.26 -28.13
C LYS A 217 -22.25 35.92 -26.86
N LEU A 218 -21.44 34.86 -26.89
CA LEU A 218 -20.73 34.34 -25.74
C LEU A 218 -19.31 34.92 -25.68
N ASP A 219 -18.82 35.04 -24.46
CA ASP A 219 -17.45 35.47 -24.16
C ASP A 219 -16.60 34.22 -23.86
N PHE A 220 -15.43 34.13 -24.49
CA PHE A 220 -14.50 33.01 -24.33
C PHE A 220 -13.21 33.38 -23.58
N SER A 221 -13.16 34.58 -23.00
CA SER A 221 -11.99 35.14 -22.30
C SER A 221 -11.43 34.24 -21.18
N GLU A 222 -12.25 33.38 -20.56
CA GLU A 222 -11.79 32.45 -19.51
C GLU A 222 -11.02 31.23 -20.06
N ILE A 223 -11.14 30.93 -21.35
CA ILE A 223 -10.63 29.70 -21.97
C ILE A 223 -9.56 29.99 -23.01
N LEU A 224 -9.75 31.05 -23.80
CA LEU A 224 -8.89 31.39 -24.93
C LEU A 224 -8.29 32.78 -24.73
N PRO A 225 -7.05 33.02 -25.22
CA PRO A 225 -6.51 34.37 -25.34
C PRO A 225 -7.36 35.24 -26.28
N GLU A 226 -7.40 36.55 -26.04
CA GLU A 226 -8.23 37.51 -26.81
C GLU A 226 -7.97 37.45 -28.33
N GLU A 227 -6.71 37.25 -28.75
CA GLU A 227 -6.34 37.12 -30.17
C GLU A 227 -7.03 35.91 -30.82
N VAL A 228 -7.02 34.76 -30.15
CA VAL A 228 -7.60 33.51 -30.64
C VAL A 228 -9.14 33.56 -30.60
N GLU A 229 -9.70 34.28 -29.62
CA GLU A 229 -11.14 34.49 -29.53
C GLU A 229 -11.67 35.36 -30.69
N ALA A 230 -10.94 36.42 -31.06
CA ALA A 230 -11.31 37.25 -32.20
C ALA A 230 -11.31 36.44 -33.51
N GLU A 231 -10.25 35.67 -33.75
CA GLU A 231 -10.15 34.76 -34.90
C GLU A 231 -11.29 33.73 -34.92
N LEU A 232 -11.66 33.18 -33.76
CA LEU A 232 -12.76 32.24 -33.62
C LEU A 232 -14.11 32.87 -34.00
N LYS A 233 -14.39 34.10 -33.56
CA LYS A 233 -15.64 34.82 -33.88
C LYS A 233 -15.72 35.19 -35.36
N GLU A 234 -14.61 35.61 -35.96
CA GLU A 234 -14.53 35.86 -37.40
C GLU A 234 -14.73 34.58 -38.22
N ALA A 235 -14.06 33.49 -37.83
CA ALA A 235 -14.20 32.20 -38.49
C ALA A 235 -15.61 31.62 -38.35
N ALA A 236 -16.29 31.81 -37.21
CA ALA A 236 -17.67 31.36 -37.01
C ALA A 236 -18.67 32.03 -37.98
N MET A 237 -18.40 33.28 -38.40
CA MET A 237 -19.24 34.02 -39.36
C MET A 237 -19.04 33.57 -40.81
N ILE A 238 -17.83 33.12 -41.16
CA ILE A 238 -17.43 32.77 -42.53
C ILE A 238 -17.40 31.24 -42.75
N SER A 239 -17.64 30.45 -41.69
CA SER A 239 -17.44 29.01 -41.69
C SER A 239 -18.20 28.27 -42.79
N MET A 240 -17.52 27.30 -43.39
CA MET A 240 -18.06 26.39 -44.41
C MET A 240 -18.76 25.15 -43.83
N GLY A 241 -18.86 25.03 -42.51
CA GLY A 241 -19.45 23.87 -41.84
C GLY A 241 -20.96 23.73 -42.03
N THR A 242 -21.45 22.50 -41.86
CA THR A 242 -22.88 22.16 -42.01
C THR A 242 -23.65 22.38 -40.72
N GLU A 243 -24.93 22.70 -40.82
CA GLU A 243 -25.81 22.76 -39.64
C GLU A 243 -26.11 21.36 -39.12
N VAL A 244 -26.00 21.21 -37.80
CA VAL A 244 -26.15 19.93 -37.10
C VAL A 244 -27.42 19.99 -36.24
N SER A 245 -28.09 18.84 -36.06
CA SER A 245 -29.29 18.76 -35.25
C SER A 245 -28.98 19.00 -33.77
N ASP A 246 -29.95 19.53 -33.01
CA ASP A 246 -29.76 19.78 -31.57
C ASP A 246 -29.49 18.48 -30.79
N LEU A 247 -30.04 17.35 -31.23
CA LEU A 247 -29.81 16.03 -30.63
C LEU A 247 -28.36 15.56 -30.82
N ASP A 248 -27.81 15.73 -32.02
CA ASP A 248 -26.41 15.38 -32.29
C ASP A 248 -25.46 16.30 -31.51
N LEU A 249 -25.84 17.58 -31.39
CA LEU A 249 -25.08 18.58 -30.66
C LEU A 249 -25.05 18.32 -29.14
N GLU A 250 -26.15 17.80 -28.57
CA GLU A 250 -26.20 17.34 -27.18
C GLU A 250 -25.23 16.17 -26.95
N ASN A 251 -25.22 15.17 -27.84
CA ASN A 251 -24.29 14.05 -27.75
C ASN A 251 -22.81 14.49 -27.87
N ILE A 252 -22.51 15.48 -28.74
CA ILE A 252 -21.16 16.04 -28.84
C ILE A 252 -20.77 16.78 -27.55
N LYS A 253 -21.69 17.53 -26.94
CA LYS A 253 -21.46 18.20 -25.66
C LYS A 253 -21.23 17.21 -24.52
N ASP A 254 -21.96 16.11 -24.48
CA ASP A 254 -21.76 15.04 -23.49
C ASP A 254 -20.38 14.39 -23.63
N LEU A 255 -19.93 14.13 -24.87
CA LEU A 255 -18.57 13.64 -25.11
C LEU A 255 -17.52 14.66 -24.65
N CYS A 256 -17.73 15.96 -24.91
CA CYS A 256 -16.86 17.02 -24.39
C CYS A 256 -16.81 17.02 -22.86
N TYR A 257 -17.96 16.84 -22.19
CA TYR A 257 -18.03 16.74 -20.74
C TYR A 257 -17.22 15.55 -20.21
N GLN A 258 -17.35 14.38 -20.85
CA GLN A 258 -16.56 13.19 -20.49
C GLN A 258 -15.06 13.42 -20.64
N VAL A 259 -14.61 14.03 -21.76
CA VAL A 259 -13.19 14.35 -21.98
C VAL A 259 -12.65 15.30 -20.90
N LEU A 260 -13.43 16.32 -20.52
CA LEU A 260 -13.03 17.25 -19.45
C LEU A 260 -12.96 16.55 -18.09
N SER A 261 -13.95 15.71 -17.76
CA SER A 261 -13.95 14.92 -16.52
C SER A 261 -12.76 13.95 -16.46
N LEU A 262 -12.39 13.31 -17.57
CA LEU A 262 -11.21 12.46 -17.65
C LEU A 262 -9.91 13.26 -17.48
N ALA A 263 -9.83 14.48 -18.04
CA ALA A 263 -8.68 15.36 -17.86
C ALA A 263 -8.51 15.80 -16.39
N GLU A 264 -9.60 16.11 -15.70
CA GLU A 264 -9.61 16.42 -14.27
C GLU A 264 -9.20 15.21 -13.43
N TYR A 265 -9.76 14.03 -13.71
CA TYR A 265 -9.39 12.79 -13.01
C TYR A 265 -7.90 12.46 -13.22
N ARG A 266 -7.37 12.67 -14.41
CA ARG A 266 -5.93 12.51 -14.71
C ARG A 266 -5.07 13.45 -13.86
N ALA A 267 -5.47 14.70 -13.66
CA ALA A 267 -4.77 15.62 -12.77
C ALA A 267 -4.82 15.15 -11.30
N GLN A 268 -5.98 14.71 -10.82
CA GLN A 268 -6.13 14.17 -9.47
C GLN A 268 -5.28 12.90 -9.25
N LEU A 269 -5.25 12.00 -10.25
CA LEU A 269 -4.44 10.78 -10.20
C LEU A 269 -2.94 11.10 -10.16
N PHE A 270 -2.53 12.14 -10.88
CA PHE A 270 -1.15 12.63 -10.84
C PHE A 270 -0.76 13.16 -9.45
N ASP A 271 -1.62 13.95 -8.82
CA ASP A 271 -1.39 14.45 -7.45
C ASP A 271 -1.36 13.31 -6.42
N TYR A 272 -2.25 12.32 -6.57
CA TYR A 272 -2.22 11.10 -5.78
C TYR A 272 -0.89 10.35 -5.97
N LEU A 273 -0.42 10.16 -7.20
CA LEU A 273 0.86 9.51 -7.48
C LEU A 273 2.03 10.27 -6.85
N LYS A 274 2.03 11.60 -6.92
CA LYS A 274 3.04 12.47 -6.31
C LYS A 274 3.09 12.32 -4.79
N SER A 275 1.92 12.36 -4.13
CA SER A 275 1.85 12.16 -2.67
C SER A 275 2.35 10.77 -2.27
N ARG A 276 1.95 9.73 -2.99
CA ARG A 276 2.35 8.35 -2.69
C ARG A 276 3.84 8.12 -2.92
N MET A 277 4.39 8.63 -4.02
CA MET A 277 5.81 8.48 -4.32
C MET A 277 6.69 9.17 -3.26
N ASN A 278 6.30 10.35 -2.78
CA ASN A 278 7.02 11.02 -1.70
C ASN A 278 7.00 10.24 -0.38
N THR A 279 5.91 9.54 -0.07
CA THR A 279 5.83 8.69 1.13
C THR A 279 6.65 7.39 1.00
N ILE A 280 6.74 6.81 -0.20
CA ILE A 280 7.32 5.48 -0.41
C ILE A 280 8.81 5.56 -0.78
N ALA A 281 9.17 6.46 -1.69
CA ALA A 281 10.53 6.63 -2.20
C ALA A 281 10.90 8.11 -2.37
N PRO A 282 11.02 8.89 -1.26
CA PRO A 282 11.36 10.30 -1.31
C PRO A 282 12.72 10.56 -1.97
N ASN A 283 13.73 9.73 -1.68
CA ASN A 283 15.08 9.88 -2.24
C ASN A 283 15.11 9.68 -3.76
N LEU A 284 14.30 8.74 -4.25
CA LEU A 284 14.19 8.49 -5.68
C LEU A 284 13.50 9.68 -6.37
N THR A 285 12.44 10.18 -5.77
CA THR A 285 11.70 11.37 -6.24
C THR A 285 12.61 12.59 -6.31
N ALA A 286 13.39 12.84 -5.26
CA ALA A 286 14.33 13.96 -5.22
C ALA A 286 15.40 13.90 -6.32
N LEU A 287 15.79 12.70 -6.78
CA LEU A 287 16.83 12.55 -7.81
C LEU A 287 16.29 12.58 -9.25
N VAL A 288 15.27 11.80 -9.56
CA VAL A 288 14.77 11.65 -10.96
C VAL A 288 13.42 12.31 -11.21
N GLY A 289 12.69 12.70 -10.16
CA GLY A 289 11.31 13.16 -10.24
C GLY A 289 10.28 12.03 -10.09
N GLU A 290 9.05 12.41 -9.81
CA GLU A 290 7.94 11.53 -9.45
C GLU A 290 7.57 10.58 -10.61
N LEU A 291 7.34 11.12 -11.81
CA LEU A 291 6.92 10.35 -12.99
C LEU A 291 7.97 9.34 -13.43
N VAL A 292 9.22 9.82 -13.54
CA VAL A 292 10.34 8.99 -13.99
C VAL A 292 10.65 7.93 -12.93
N GLY A 293 10.54 8.28 -11.64
CA GLY A 293 10.61 7.33 -10.53
C GLY A 293 9.53 6.23 -10.63
N ALA A 294 8.27 6.62 -10.83
CA ALA A 294 7.14 5.69 -10.97
C ALA A 294 7.31 4.72 -12.13
N ARG A 295 7.69 5.22 -13.31
CA ARG A 295 7.94 4.38 -14.49
C ARG A 295 9.09 3.40 -14.28
N LEU A 296 10.12 3.79 -13.53
CA LEU A 296 11.24 2.90 -13.21
C LEU A 296 10.83 1.80 -12.24
N ILE A 297 9.95 2.10 -11.26
CA ILE A 297 9.39 1.08 -10.35
C ILE A 297 8.47 0.13 -11.13
N ALA A 298 7.62 0.65 -12.02
CA ALA A 298 6.74 -0.18 -12.85
C ALA A 298 7.50 -1.14 -13.74
N HIS A 299 8.53 -0.67 -14.45
CA HIS A 299 9.37 -1.53 -15.29
C HIS A 299 10.23 -2.50 -14.45
N GLY A 300 10.57 -2.13 -13.21
CA GLY A 300 11.23 -3.02 -12.25
C GLY A 300 10.30 -4.05 -11.60
N GLY A 301 8.97 -3.87 -11.67
CA GLY A 301 7.95 -4.72 -11.06
C GLY A 301 7.78 -4.58 -9.53
N SER A 302 8.80 -4.10 -8.82
CA SER A 302 8.77 -3.77 -7.38
C SER A 302 9.96 -2.86 -7.06
N LEU A 303 9.85 -2.03 -6.01
CA LEU A 303 10.95 -1.20 -5.55
C LEU A 303 12.16 -2.06 -5.13
N LEU A 304 11.92 -3.21 -4.48
CA LEU A 304 12.97 -4.11 -4.05
C LEU A 304 13.71 -4.75 -5.24
N ASN A 305 12.98 -5.10 -6.30
CA ASN A 305 13.61 -5.65 -7.51
C ASN A 305 14.42 -4.57 -8.23
N LEU A 306 13.91 -3.35 -8.32
CA LEU A 306 14.66 -2.20 -8.84
C LEU A 306 15.94 -1.94 -8.03
N ALA A 307 15.89 -2.09 -6.71
CA ALA A 307 17.06 -1.94 -5.83
C ALA A 307 18.17 -2.97 -6.11
N LYS A 308 17.79 -4.18 -6.54
CA LYS A 308 18.74 -5.26 -6.86
C LYS A 308 19.42 -5.08 -8.22
N GLN A 309 18.86 -4.25 -9.10
CA GLN A 309 19.41 -4.03 -10.44
C GLN A 309 20.65 -3.13 -10.39
N PRO A 310 21.71 -3.43 -11.17
CA PRO A 310 22.91 -2.60 -11.21
C PRO A 310 22.69 -1.31 -12.01
N GLY A 311 23.60 -0.33 -11.82
CA GLY A 311 23.42 1.04 -12.33
C GLY A 311 23.38 1.12 -13.84
N SER A 312 24.15 0.25 -14.49
CA SER A 312 24.15 0.06 -15.93
C SER A 312 22.80 -0.41 -16.46
N THR A 313 22.12 -1.33 -15.77
CA THR A 313 20.78 -1.79 -16.14
C THR A 313 19.76 -0.68 -15.95
N VAL A 314 19.81 0.02 -14.82
CA VAL A 314 18.90 1.14 -14.52
C VAL A 314 19.08 2.30 -15.52
N GLN A 315 20.30 2.53 -16.02
CA GLN A 315 20.61 3.55 -17.03
C GLN A 315 19.87 3.33 -18.36
N ILE A 316 19.80 2.06 -18.80
CA ILE A 316 19.26 1.67 -20.12
C ILE A 316 17.86 1.07 -20.03
N LEU A 317 17.24 1.11 -18.84
CA LEU A 317 15.90 0.57 -18.59
C LEU A 317 14.87 1.20 -19.53
N GLY A 318 14.05 0.39 -20.19
CA GLY A 318 13.08 0.82 -21.21
C GLY A 318 13.65 1.01 -22.63
N ALA A 319 14.97 0.98 -22.83
CA ALA A 319 15.61 0.94 -24.15
C ALA A 319 16.06 -0.48 -24.55
N GLU A 320 15.50 -1.51 -23.91
CA GLU A 320 15.91 -2.91 -24.04
C GLU A 320 15.84 -3.43 -25.48
N LYS A 321 14.77 -3.10 -26.22
CA LYS A 321 14.63 -3.50 -27.63
C LYS A 321 15.78 -2.96 -28.49
N ALA A 322 16.16 -1.70 -28.28
CA ALA A 322 17.28 -1.08 -28.99
C ALA A 322 18.63 -1.65 -28.54
N LEU A 323 18.78 -1.91 -27.24
CA LEU A 323 19.97 -2.54 -26.66
C LEU A 323 20.22 -3.94 -27.24
N PHE A 324 19.22 -4.82 -27.18
CA PHE A 324 19.35 -6.19 -27.67
C PHE A 324 19.56 -6.25 -29.18
N ARG A 325 18.94 -5.33 -29.94
CA ARG A 325 19.22 -5.20 -31.37
C ARG A 325 20.68 -4.82 -31.62
N ALA A 326 21.19 -3.79 -30.93
CA ALA A 326 22.56 -3.33 -31.08
C ALA A 326 23.59 -4.40 -30.70
N LEU A 327 23.33 -5.18 -29.63
CA LEU A 327 24.19 -6.28 -29.23
C LEU A 327 24.24 -7.40 -30.27
N LYS A 328 23.08 -7.77 -30.86
CA LYS A 328 23.01 -8.79 -31.92
C LYS A 328 23.76 -8.37 -33.17
N THR A 329 23.66 -7.09 -33.55
CA THR A 329 24.30 -6.55 -34.76
C THR A 329 25.69 -5.96 -34.52
N LYS A 330 26.25 -6.09 -33.30
CA LYS A 330 27.52 -5.46 -32.87
C LYS A 330 27.59 -3.94 -33.17
N HIS A 331 26.46 -3.25 -33.05
CA HIS A 331 26.38 -1.79 -33.19
C HIS A 331 26.45 -1.10 -31.82
N ALA A 332 26.59 0.23 -31.84
CA ALA A 332 26.65 1.04 -30.62
C ALA A 332 25.36 0.91 -29.79
N THR A 333 25.51 0.67 -28.49
CA THR A 333 24.41 0.52 -27.55
C THR A 333 23.79 1.88 -27.18
N PRO A 334 22.49 1.90 -26.80
CA PRO A 334 21.84 3.12 -26.32
C PRO A 334 22.50 3.61 -25.02
N LYS A 335 22.65 4.93 -24.88
CA LYS A 335 23.30 5.57 -23.71
C LYS A 335 22.33 5.90 -22.58
N TYR A 336 21.03 5.83 -22.83
CA TYR A 336 19.95 6.20 -21.91
C TYR A 336 18.67 5.45 -22.28
N GLY A 337 17.82 5.19 -21.28
CA GLY A 337 16.46 4.69 -21.44
C GLY A 337 15.44 5.67 -20.85
N LEU A 338 14.54 5.20 -19.97
CA LEU A 338 13.50 5.99 -19.31
C LEU A 338 14.05 7.20 -18.53
N ILE A 339 15.28 7.09 -18.04
CA ILE A 339 15.96 8.14 -17.27
C ILE A 339 16.24 9.39 -18.12
N TYR A 340 16.18 9.30 -19.45
CA TYR A 340 16.34 10.45 -20.35
C TYR A 340 15.39 11.61 -20.06
N HIS A 341 14.17 11.31 -19.58
CA HIS A 341 13.15 12.30 -19.25
C HIS A 341 13.33 12.95 -17.86
N ALA A 342 14.36 12.57 -17.11
CA ALA A 342 14.66 13.23 -15.83
C ALA A 342 15.14 14.67 -16.07
N SER A 343 14.70 15.60 -15.22
CA SER A 343 15.01 17.05 -15.34
C SER A 343 16.52 17.31 -15.48
N LEU A 344 17.35 16.62 -14.70
CA LEU A 344 18.82 16.76 -14.71
C LEU A 344 19.45 16.46 -16.08
N ILE A 345 18.91 15.49 -16.82
CA ILE A 345 19.42 15.12 -18.16
C ILE A 345 18.80 15.99 -19.24
N GLY A 346 17.55 16.43 -19.04
CA GLY A 346 16.88 17.38 -19.92
C GLY A 346 17.65 18.69 -20.07
N GLN A 347 18.16 19.23 -18.95
CA GLN A 347 18.88 20.50 -18.90
C GLN A 347 20.33 20.42 -19.42
N ALA A 348 20.94 19.23 -19.44
CA ALA A 348 22.32 19.06 -19.84
C ALA A 348 22.54 19.15 -21.36
N ALA A 349 23.70 19.66 -21.78
CA ALA A 349 24.09 19.69 -23.18
C ALA A 349 24.23 18.26 -23.78
N PRO A 350 23.90 18.03 -25.07
CA PRO A 350 23.86 16.69 -25.69
C PRO A 350 25.12 15.84 -25.50
N LYS A 351 26.30 16.47 -25.49
CA LYS A 351 27.61 15.80 -25.28
C LYS A 351 27.77 15.24 -23.86
N HIS A 352 27.17 15.88 -22.87
CA HIS A 352 27.29 15.55 -21.44
C HIS A 352 26.15 14.65 -20.94
N LYS A 353 25.00 14.59 -21.65
CA LYS A 353 23.84 13.76 -21.28
C LYS A 353 24.19 12.30 -20.97
N GLY A 354 25.10 11.70 -21.75
CA GLY A 354 25.53 10.31 -21.52
C GLY A 354 26.37 10.12 -20.25
N LYS A 355 27.20 11.11 -19.87
CA LYS A 355 28.01 11.07 -18.64
C LYS A 355 27.12 11.26 -17.42
N ILE A 356 26.21 12.26 -17.49
CA ILE A 356 25.26 12.57 -16.42
C ILE A 356 24.28 11.41 -16.22
N SER A 357 23.79 10.78 -17.29
CA SER A 357 22.93 9.59 -17.20
C SER A 357 23.58 8.43 -16.46
N ARG A 358 24.88 8.19 -16.67
CA ARG A 358 25.64 7.16 -15.95
C ARG A 358 25.82 7.51 -14.47
N SER A 359 26.18 8.76 -14.18
CA SER A 359 26.36 9.27 -12.80
C SER A 359 25.04 9.21 -12.01
N LEU A 360 23.95 9.65 -12.64
CA LEU A 360 22.60 9.63 -12.07
C LEU A 360 22.13 8.21 -11.79
N ALA A 361 22.32 7.27 -12.73
CA ALA A 361 21.92 5.88 -12.53
C ALA A 361 22.72 5.19 -11.41
N ALA A 362 24.01 5.51 -11.26
CA ALA A 362 24.83 5.01 -10.16
C ALA A 362 24.37 5.54 -8.80
N LYS A 363 24.12 6.86 -8.69
CA LYS A 363 23.66 7.50 -7.45
C LYS A 363 22.22 7.09 -7.08
N LYS A 364 21.36 6.85 -8.08
CA LYS A 364 19.99 6.38 -7.88
C LYS A 364 19.95 5.03 -7.15
N ILE A 365 20.87 4.12 -7.42
CA ILE A 365 20.94 2.82 -6.70
C ILE A 365 21.27 3.01 -5.24
N THR A 366 22.22 3.88 -4.93
CA THR A 366 22.54 4.21 -3.54
C THR A 366 21.31 4.81 -2.84
N ALA A 367 20.56 5.67 -3.52
CA ALA A 367 19.35 6.28 -2.98
C ALA A 367 18.18 5.30 -2.78
N ILE A 368 18.02 4.29 -3.65
CA ILE A 368 17.00 3.24 -3.51
C ILE A 368 17.42 2.20 -2.45
N GLY A 369 18.71 1.85 -2.37
CA GLY A 369 19.23 0.85 -1.44
C GLY A 369 19.19 1.30 0.03
N VAL A 370 19.12 2.60 0.30
CA VAL A 370 18.89 3.16 1.63
C VAL A 370 17.37 3.15 1.89
N LEU A 371 16.89 2.05 2.47
CA LEU A 371 15.51 1.90 2.95
C LEU A 371 15.11 3.04 3.93
N PRO A 372 13.79 3.29 4.12
CA PRO A 372 13.26 4.37 4.96
C PRO A 372 13.60 4.29 6.46
N SER A 373 14.32 3.25 6.92
CA SER A 373 14.60 3.00 8.33
C SER A 373 15.72 3.87 8.92
N SER A 374 16.40 4.69 8.11
CA SER A 374 17.41 5.63 8.60
C SER A 374 16.93 7.07 8.46
N VAL A 375 16.89 7.77 9.60
CA VAL A 375 16.44 9.16 9.83
C VAL A 375 17.32 10.21 9.10
N ARG A 376 18.09 9.82 8.07
CA ARG A 376 19.07 10.66 7.33
C ARG A 376 18.86 10.58 5.81
N SER A 377 17.63 10.40 5.34
CA SER A 377 17.35 10.07 3.94
C SER A 377 17.37 11.28 2.99
N GLU A 378 16.81 12.42 3.39
CA GLU A 378 16.72 13.60 2.51
C GLU A 378 18.10 14.23 2.23
N ASP A 379 18.95 14.34 3.25
CA ASP A 379 20.30 14.90 3.14
C ASP A 379 21.17 14.17 2.11
N ILE A 380 21.07 12.83 2.02
CA ILE A 380 21.85 12.02 1.07
C ILE A 380 21.40 12.30 -0.36
N SER A 381 20.09 12.46 -0.59
CA SER A 381 19.54 12.73 -1.93
C SER A 381 19.85 14.16 -2.39
N ILE A 382 19.78 15.14 -1.49
CA ILE A 382 20.12 16.54 -1.77
C ILE A 382 21.63 16.69 -1.99
N ALA A 383 22.46 16.04 -1.18
CA ALA A 383 23.91 16.01 -1.39
C ALA A 383 24.28 15.29 -2.70
N ALA A 384 23.61 14.17 -3.01
CA ALA A 384 23.82 13.46 -4.27
C ALA A 384 23.44 14.32 -5.47
N ARG A 385 22.33 15.09 -5.39
CA ARG A 385 21.88 16.02 -6.42
C ARG A 385 22.82 17.21 -6.57
N GLY A 386 23.22 17.87 -5.48
CA GLY A 386 24.21 18.94 -5.50
C GLY A 386 25.56 18.51 -6.07
N MET A 387 25.98 17.26 -5.83
CA MET A 387 27.18 16.69 -6.46
C MET A 387 26.99 16.32 -7.95
N ILE A 388 25.77 16.23 -8.48
CA ILE A 388 25.52 16.07 -9.93
C ILE A 388 25.47 17.47 -10.57
N ASP A 389 24.83 18.43 -9.92
CA ASP A 389 24.70 19.79 -10.43
C ASP A 389 26.07 20.50 -10.51
N ASN A 390 27.01 20.15 -9.64
CA ASN A 390 28.38 20.68 -9.63
C ASN A 390 29.36 19.98 -10.62
N THR A 391 28.91 19.00 -11.42
CA THR A 391 29.73 18.24 -12.39
C THR A 391 29.24 18.38 -13.82
#